data_AF-W6Z3L8-F1
#
_entry.id   AF-W6Z3L8-F1
#
_cell.length_a   1.000
_cell.length_b   1.000
_cell.length_c   1.000
_cell.angle_alpha   90.00
_cell.angle_beta   90.00
_cell.angle_gamma   90.00
#
_symmetry.space_group_name_H-M   'P 1'
#
loop_
_entity.id
_entity.type
_entity.pdbx_description
1 polymer ?
#
loop_
_entity_poly.entity_id
_entity_poly.type
_entity_poly.pdbx_seq_one_letter_code
_entity_poly.pdbx_strand_id
1 'polypeptide(L)'
;MAFEDSCGHEKIGRIIANMEALLPSASIERRDYLRCRTTYGLLSITYKRINDSNNPEKEYQELQGVAKDLRHRLTNLDLSRSLSRKFQALLDGLEAGIDAALKPGVTIDFVIRGLRNTLEETHDTPMVKREPVKMVHEARLEKIKEELAAECEKNRKLNEEHNWLVLEFRKDQVRERSGTGGPPLRKLSGRLEQ
;
A
#
# COMPACT_ATOMS: atom_id res chain seq x y z
N MET A 1 -3.98 19.42 28.86
CA MET A 1 -4.18 17.98 29.14
C MET A 1 -2.84 17.31 29.01
N ALA A 2 -2.31 16.79 30.11
CA ALA A 2 -0.99 16.19 30.20
C ALA A 2 -1.01 14.77 29.61
N PHE A 3 -0.16 14.50 28.63
CA PHE A 3 0.01 13.20 27.96
C PHE A 3 1.15 12.37 28.61
N GLU A 4 1.25 12.36 29.94
CA GLU A 4 2.46 11.87 30.61
C GLU A 4 2.49 10.36 30.91
N ASP A 5 1.37 9.63 30.85
CA ASP A 5 1.36 8.20 31.26
C ASP A 5 1.04 7.15 30.18
N SER A 6 1.00 7.51 28.89
CA SER A 6 0.79 6.49 27.85
C SER A 6 2.07 5.73 27.49
N CYS A 7 1.93 4.41 27.37
CA CYS A 7 3.02 3.50 27.02
C CYS A 7 3.57 3.84 25.62
N GLY A 8 4.88 3.70 25.41
CA GLY A 8 5.52 4.05 24.13
C GLY A 8 4.87 3.37 22.91
N HIS A 9 4.44 2.10 23.05
CA HIS A 9 3.73 1.37 22.00
C HIS A 9 2.39 2.04 21.65
N GLU A 10 1.59 2.37 22.64
CA GLU A 10 0.29 3.03 22.49
C GLU A 10 0.42 4.43 21.87
N LYS A 11 1.42 5.22 22.29
CA LYS A 11 1.73 6.53 21.70
C LYS A 11 1.98 6.41 20.19
N ILE A 12 2.74 5.39 19.77
CA ILE A 12 3.02 5.11 18.36
C ILE A 12 1.74 4.75 17.61
N GLY A 13 0.88 3.91 18.19
CA GLY A 13 -0.42 3.57 17.61
C GLY A 13 -1.30 4.79 17.38
N ARG A 14 -1.38 5.71 18.35
CA ARG A 14 -2.15 6.96 18.21
C ARG A 14 -1.58 7.86 17.11
N ILE A 15 -0.26 7.98 17.02
CA ILE A 15 0.39 8.78 15.98
C ILE A 15 0.03 8.23 14.58
N ILE A 16 0.10 6.91 14.40
CA ILE A 16 -0.28 6.26 13.13
C ILE A 16 -1.76 6.54 12.82
N ALA A 17 -2.67 6.36 13.78
CA ALA A 17 -4.10 6.64 13.57
C ALA A 17 -4.37 8.11 13.19
N ASN A 18 -3.68 9.06 13.82
CA ASN A 18 -3.81 10.49 13.52
C ASN A 18 -3.32 10.85 12.11
N MET A 19 -2.33 10.12 11.57
CA MET A 19 -1.87 10.32 10.20
C MET A 19 -2.94 9.97 9.16
N GLU A 20 -3.83 9.01 9.45
CA GLU A 20 -4.87 8.58 8.51
C GLU A 20 -5.79 9.73 8.06
N ALA A 21 -6.20 10.56 9.02
CA ALA A 21 -7.08 11.71 8.79
C ALA A 21 -6.44 12.79 7.91
N LEU A 22 -5.11 12.80 7.83
CA LEU A 22 -4.35 13.76 7.05
C LEU A 22 -3.98 13.23 5.67
N LEU A 23 -4.18 11.93 5.37
CA LEU A 23 -3.81 11.38 4.08
C LEU A 23 -4.64 11.97 2.94
N PRO A 24 -4.06 12.08 1.73
CA PRO A 24 -4.83 12.42 0.53
C PRO A 24 -6.04 11.50 0.35
N SER A 25 -7.18 12.07 -0.06
CA SER A 25 -8.43 11.33 -0.26
C SER A 25 -8.22 10.13 -1.19
N ALA A 26 -8.86 9.01 -0.88
CA ALA A 26 -8.81 7.78 -1.67
C ALA A 26 -9.32 7.95 -3.11
N SER A 27 -10.13 8.98 -3.34
CA SER A 27 -10.68 9.34 -4.66
C SER A 27 -9.68 10.02 -5.59
N ILE A 28 -8.48 10.40 -5.11
CA ILE A 28 -7.49 11.08 -5.93
C ILE A 28 -6.57 10.05 -6.60
N GLU A 29 -6.68 9.91 -7.92
CA GLU A 29 -5.93 8.92 -8.72
C GLU A 29 -4.48 9.32 -9.02
N ARG A 30 -3.96 10.41 -8.45
CA ARG A 30 -2.57 10.82 -8.65
C ARG A 30 -1.65 9.73 -8.10
N ARG A 31 -0.78 9.19 -8.96
CA ARG A 31 0.14 8.08 -8.62
C ARG A 31 0.97 8.34 -7.36
N ASP A 32 1.41 9.57 -7.13
CA ASP A 32 2.22 9.93 -5.96
C ASP A 32 1.42 9.82 -4.65
N TYR A 33 0.15 10.22 -4.67
CA TYR A 33 -0.75 10.09 -3.53
C TYR A 33 -1.12 8.64 -3.25
N LEU A 34 -1.39 7.86 -4.30
CA LEU A 34 -1.63 6.42 -4.18
C LEU A 34 -0.43 5.73 -3.53
N ARG A 35 0.79 6.04 -3.98
CA ARG A 35 2.03 5.48 -3.39
C ARG A 35 2.21 5.82 -1.92
N CYS A 36 1.85 7.02 -1.49
CA CYS A 36 1.89 7.40 -0.08
C CYS A 36 0.84 6.65 0.74
N ARG A 37 -0.37 6.50 0.19
CA ARG A 37 -1.46 5.77 0.82
C ARG A 37 -1.13 4.27 0.96
N THR A 38 -0.50 3.68 -0.05
CA THR A 38 0.01 2.30 0.01
C THR A 38 1.08 2.14 1.08
N THR A 39 2.06 3.05 1.16
CA THR A 39 3.11 2.99 2.19
C THR A 39 2.54 3.20 3.60
N TYR A 40 1.57 4.09 3.77
CA TYR A 40 0.85 4.20 5.03
C TYR A 40 0.07 2.92 5.37
N GLY A 41 -0.57 2.30 4.38
CA GLY A 41 -1.22 0.99 4.56
C GLY A 41 -0.25 -0.07 5.06
N LEU A 42 0.95 -0.13 4.46
CA LEU A 42 2.04 -1.00 4.94
C LEU A 42 2.45 -0.65 6.37
N LEU A 43 2.62 0.64 6.70
CA LEU A 43 2.95 1.09 8.05
C LEU A 43 1.92 0.61 9.08
N SER A 44 0.63 0.76 8.77
CA SER A 44 -0.47 0.33 9.65
C SER A 44 -0.52 -1.19 9.82
N ILE A 45 -0.28 -1.95 8.74
CA ILE A 45 -0.23 -3.42 8.79
C ILE A 45 0.96 -3.89 9.62
N THR A 46 2.16 -3.34 9.38
CA THR A 46 3.37 -3.66 10.15
C THR A 46 3.17 -3.35 11.62
N TYR A 47 2.58 -2.20 11.96
CA TYR A 47 2.26 -1.88 13.36
C TYR A 47 1.30 -2.88 13.99
N LYS A 48 0.23 -3.30 13.29
CA LYS A 48 -0.69 -4.32 13.80
C LYS A 48 0.00 -5.67 13.98
N ARG A 49 0.90 -6.03 13.07
CA ARG A 49 1.66 -7.29 13.15
C ARG A 49 2.57 -7.36 14.36
N ILE A 50 3.05 -6.23 14.88
CA ILE A 50 3.82 -6.17 16.14
C ILE A 50 3.01 -6.78 17.29
N ASN A 51 1.68 -6.57 17.32
CA ASN A 51 0.82 -7.03 18.41
C ASN A 51 0.76 -8.56 18.52
N ASP A 52 0.90 -9.24 17.38
CA ASP A 52 0.79 -10.70 17.26
C ASP A 52 2.16 -11.37 17.04
N SER A 53 3.26 -10.60 17.05
CA SER A 53 4.60 -11.09 16.73
C SER A 53 5.31 -11.68 17.94
N ASN A 54 5.96 -12.82 17.71
CA ASN A 54 6.87 -13.44 18.68
C ASN A 54 8.21 -12.69 18.78
N ASN A 55 8.51 -11.78 17.86
CA ASN A 55 9.71 -10.95 17.87
C ASN A 55 9.34 -9.49 17.55
N PRO A 56 8.85 -8.73 18.54
CA PRO A 56 8.40 -7.37 18.32
C PRO A 56 9.54 -6.42 17.95
N GLU A 57 10.78 -6.67 18.39
CA GLU A 57 11.94 -5.85 18.04
C GLU A 57 12.21 -5.83 16.53
N LYS A 58 12.20 -7.00 15.88
CA LYS A 58 12.37 -7.10 14.42
C LYS A 58 11.26 -6.33 13.70
N GLU A 59 10.02 -6.47 14.16
CA GLU A 59 8.87 -5.79 13.58
C GLU A 59 8.94 -4.26 13.76
N TYR A 60 9.50 -3.79 14.88
CA TYR A 60 9.78 -2.38 15.10
C TYR A 60 10.89 -1.83 14.20
N GLN A 61 11.91 -2.63 13.88
CA GLN A 61 12.93 -2.27 12.88
C GLN A 61 12.31 -2.16 11.48
N GLU A 62 11.43 -3.09 11.10
CA GLU A 62 10.67 -3.02 9.86
C GLU A 62 9.75 -1.78 9.84
N LEU A 63 9.09 -1.48 10.96
CA LEU A 63 8.27 -0.28 11.13
C LEU A 63 9.09 1.00 10.93
N GLN A 64 10.31 1.05 11.46
CA GLN A 64 11.24 2.17 11.26
C GLN A 64 11.59 2.36 9.78
N GLY A 65 11.83 1.26 9.05
CA GLY A 65 12.09 1.29 7.61
C GLY A 65 10.92 1.84 6.81
N VAL A 66 9.72 1.34 7.07
CA VAL A 66 8.49 1.80 6.39
C VAL A 66 8.18 3.27 6.72
N ALA A 67 8.44 3.72 7.94
CA ALA A 67 8.28 5.13 8.33
C ALA A 67 9.23 6.06 7.56
N LYS A 68 10.50 5.66 7.37
CA LYS A 68 11.48 6.40 6.55
C LYS A 68 11.04 6.50 5.10
N ASP A 69 10.55 5.41 4.53
CA ASP A 69 10.00 5.39 3.17
C ASP A 69 8.80 6.32 3.01
N LEU A 70 7.89 6.32 4.00
CA LEU A 70 6.73 7.21 4.01
C LEU A 70 7.17 8.68 4.07
N ARG A 71 8.12 9.01 4.94
CA ARG A 71 8.70 10.36 5.05
C ARG A 71 9.33 10.82 3.75
N HIS A 72 10.11 9.96 3.09
CA HIS A 72 10.73 10.27 1.81
C HIS A 72 9.69 10.56 0.72
N ARG A 73 8.65 9.70 0.61
CA ARG A 73 7.58 9.87 -0.38
C ARG A 73 6.74 11.13 -0.12
N LEU A 74 6.46 11.46 1.14
CA LEU A 74 5.73 12.67 1.52
C LEU A 74 6.55 13.95 1.31
N THR A 75 7.87 13.89 1.46
CA THR A 75 8.77 15.03 1.19
C THR A 75 8.88 15.33 -0.30
N ASN A 76 8.82 14.29 -1.14
CA ASN A 76 8.86 14.41 -2.59
C ASN A 76 7.50 14.76 -3.22
N LEU A 77 6.42 14.82 -2.42
CA LEU A 77 5.12 15.30 -2.87
C LEU A 77 5.14 16.83 -2.96
N ASP A 78 4.53 17.39 -4.02
CA ASP A 78 4.53 18.83 -4.32
C ASP A 78 4.33 19.70 -3.06
N LEU A 79 5.36 20.50 -2.76
CA LEU A 79 5.52 21.42 -1.61
C LEU A 79 4.44 22.51 -1.53
N SER A 80 3.52 22.61 -2.49
CA SER A 80 2.52 23.67 -2.59
C SER A 80 1.29 23.47 -1.70
N ARG A 81 1.11 22.29 -1.09
CA ARG A 81 0.02 22.04 -0.13
C ARG A 81 0.54 21.92 1.30
N SER A 82 -0.11 22.66 2.18
CA SER A 82 -0.07 22.67 3.65
C SER A 82 -0.13 21.30 4.37
N LEU A 83 -0.24 20.20 3.62
CA LEU A 83 -0.12 18.81 4.08
C LEU A 83 1.23 18.54 4.77
N SER A 84 2.32 19.13 4.27
CA SER A 84 3.69 18.85 4.74
C SER A 84 3.89 19.15 6.23
N ARG A 85 3.48 20.32 6.76
CA ARG A 85 3.81 20.71 8.15
C ARG A 85 3.12 19.87 9.21
N LYS A 86 1.85 19.51 9.03
CA LYS A 86 1.10 18.69 10.00
C LYS A 86 1.58 17.24 9.99
N PHE A 87 1.95 16.73 8.81
CA PHE A 87 2.54 15.40 8.69
C PHE A 87 3.94 15.33 9.29
N GLN A 88 4.75 16.38 9.14
CA GLN A 88 6.14 16.37 9.57
C GLN A 88 6.27 16.22 11.09
N ALA A 89 5.46 16.95 11.86
CA ALA A 89 5.43 16.79 13.32
C ALA A 89 5.00 15.38 13.76
N LEU A 90 4.06 14.75 13.04
CA LEU A 90 3.64 13.37 13.34
C LEU A 90 4.73 12.36 12.95
N LEU A 91 5.42 12.56 11.83
CA LEU A 91 6.52 11.70 11.39
C LEU A 91 7.74 11.81 12.33
N ASP A 92 8.06 13.02 12.79
CA ASP A 92 9.11 13.26 13.79
C ASP A 92 8.75 12.59 15.12
N GLY A 93 7.49 12.71 15.55
CA GLY A 93 6.99 12.01 16.75
C GLY A 93 7.00 10.48 16.60
N LEU A 94 6.69 9.97 15.41
CA LEU A 94 6.72 8.53 15.11
C LEU A 94 8.15 8.00 15.17
N GLU A 95 9.09 8.69 14.53
CA GLU A 95 10.51 8.33 14.51
C GLU A 95 11.10 8.36 15.92
N ALA A 96 10.86 9.44 16.66
CA ALA A 96 11.29 9.54 18.05
C ALA A 96 10.68 8.45 18.94
N GLY A 97 9.41 8.11 18.74
CA GLY A 97 8.73 7.04 19.47
C GLY A 97 9.32 5.66 19.17
N ILE A 98 9.59 5.35 17.90
CA ILE A 98 10.21 4.10 17.47
C ILE A 98 11.63 3.99 18.02
N ASP A 99 12.43 5.06 17.92
CA ASP A 99 13.79 5.07 18.44
C ASP A 99 13.83 4.93 19.96
N ALA A 100 12.89 5.57 20.67
CA ALA A 100 12.75 5.43 22.12
C ALA A 100 12.31 4.01 22.53
N ALA A 101 11.55 3.31 21.69
CA ALA A 101 11.17 1.92 21.92
C ALA A 101 12.33 0.94 21.63
N LEU A 102 13.12 1.20 20.57
CA LEU A 102 14.25 0.35 20.18
C LEU A 102 15.48 0.51 21.09
N LYS A 103 15.76 1.70 21.62
CA LYS A 103 16.92 1.96 22.49
C LYS A 103 17.05 1.05 23.73
N PRO A 104 16.00 0.86 24.55
CA PRO A 104 16.02 -0.06 25.69
C PRO A 104 15.77 -1.52 25.30
N GLY A 105 15.44 -1.80 24.02
CA GLY A 105 14.95 -3.09 23.55
C GLY A 105 13.43 -3.21 23.66
N VAL A 106 12.79 -3.70 22.59
CA VAL A 106 11.34 -3.92 22.58
C VAL A 106 11.05 -5.34 23.07
N THR A 107 10.43 -5.46 24.25
CA THR A 107 9.99 -6.74 24.80
C THR A 107 8.50 -6.98 24.55
N ILE A 108 8.07 -8.24 24.67
CA ILE A 108 6.64 -8.60 24.59
C ILE A 108 5.84 -7.88 25.69
N ASP A 109 6.40 -7.72 26.90
CA ASP A 109 5.76 -6.99 28.01
C ASP A 109 5.51 -5.51 27.67
N PHE A 110 6.40 -4.88 26.90
CA PHE A 110 6.21 -3.52 26.43
C PHE A 110 4.98 -3.40 25.51
N VAL A 111 4.79 -4.36 24.60
CA VAL A 111 3.63 -4.43 23.70
C VAL A 111 2.35 -4.73 24.48
N ILE A 112 2.37 -5.73 25.37
CA ILE A 112 1.23 -6.11 26.21
C ILE A 112 0.75 -4.93 27.06
N ARG A 113 1.67 -4.18 27.68
CA ARG A 113 1.32 -2.99 28.46
C ARG A 113 0.68 -1.90 27.59
N GLY A 114 1.19 -1.67 26.39
CA GLY A 114 0.57 -0.71 25.45
C GLY A 114 -0.84 -1.12 25.02
N LEU A 115 -1.05 -2.40 24.72
CA LEU A 115 -2.36 -2.94 24.38
C LEU A 115 -3.34 -2.83 25.55
N ARG A 116 -2.89 -3.14 26.77
CA ARG A 116 -3.70 -3.01 27.99
C ARG A 116 -4.13 -1.57 28.24
N ASN A 117 -3.21 -0.61 28.15
CA ASN A 117 -3.54 0.81 28.31
C ASN A 117 -4.53 1.29 27.23
N THR A 118 -4.39 0.82 25.99
CA THR A 118 -5.33 1.16 24.91
C THR A 118 -6.74 0.62 25.20
N LEU A 119 -6.83 -0.60 25.75
CA LEU A 119 -8.09 -1.21 26.19
C LEU A 119 -8.70 -0.44 27.37
N GLU A 120 -7.87 -0.05 28.35
CA GLU A 120 -8.29 0.69 29.52
C GLU A 120 -8.80 2.11 29.19
N GLU A 121 -8.16 2.83 28.26
CA GLU A 121 -8.62 4.14 27.78
C GLU A 121 -9.94 4.06 26.98
N THR A 122 -10.23 2.93 26.32
CA THR A 122 -11.47 2.76 25.55
C THR A 122 -12.72 2.51 26.39
N HIS A 123 -12.62 2.35 27.71
CA HIS A 123 -13.78 2.09 28.58
C HIS A 123 -14.76 3.27 28.70
N ASP A 124 -14.39 4.49 28.30
CA ASP A 124 -15.28 5.67 28.34
C ASP A 124 -16.09 5.90 27.04
N THR A 125 -15.84 5.12 26.00
CA THR A 125 -16.66 5.14 24.77
C THR A 125 -17.29 3.77 24.56
N PRO A 126 -18.59 3.66 24.25
CA PRO A 126 -19.20 2.37 23.98
C PRO A 126 -18.50 1.78 22.75
N MET A 127 -17.61 0.84 23.01
CA MET A 127 -16.91 0.07 21.99
C MET A 127 -18.01 -0.67 21.22
N VAL A 128 -18.36 -0.15 20.04
CA VAL A 128 -19.24 -0.85 19.10
C VAL A 128 -18.60 -2.21 18.92
N LYS A 129 -19.20 -3.24 19.52
CA LYS A 129 -18.75 -4.62 19.39
C LYS A 129 -18.68 -4.88 17.89
N ARG A 130 -17.48 -4.86 17.33
CA ARG A 130 -17.28 -5.24 15.93
C ARG A 130 -17.80 -6.67 15.87
N GLU A 131 -18.86 -6.87 15.09
CA GLU A 131 -19.38 -8.21 14.87
C GLU A 131 -18.21 -9.11 14.48
N PRO A 132 -18.12 -10.32 15.05
CA PRO A 132 -17.10 -11.28 14.64
C PRO A 132 -17.10 -11.35 13.11
N VAL A 133 -15.96 -11.07 12.49
CA VAL A 133 -15.83 -11.15 11.04
C VAL A 133 -16.19 -12.58 10.67
N LYS A 134 -17.30 -12.75 9.94
CA LYS A 134 -17.75 -14.07 9.51
C LYS A 134 -16.66 -14.65 8.62
N MET A 135 -16.02 -15.73 9.09
CA MET A 135 -15.09 -16.50 8.28
C MET A 135 -15.83 -16.96 7.02
N VAL A 136 -15.24 -16.70 5.87
CA VAL A 136 -15.78 -17.18 4.59
C VAL A 136 -15.67 -18.70 4.59
N HIS A 137 -16.75 -19.40 4.21
CA HIS A 137 -16.71 -20.85 4.08
C HIS A 137 -15.56 -21.29 3.16
N GLU A 138 -14.84 -22.34 3.56
CA GLU A 138 -13.64 -22.84 2.87
C GLU A 138 -13.89 -23.12 1.38
N ALA A 139 -15.06 -23.65 1.04
CA ALA A 139 -15.48 -23.86 -0.36
C ALA A 139 -15.57 -22.56 -1.18
N ARG A 140 -16.00 -21.46 -0.56
CA ARG A 140 -16.08 -20.15 -1.22
C ARG A 140 -14.70 -19.51 -1.36
N LEU A 141 -13.81 -19.73 -0.38
CA LEU A 141 -12.42 -19.30 -0.49
C LEU A 141 -11.69 -20.04 -1.61
N GLU A 142 -11.88 -21.35 -1.71
CA GLU A 142 -11.24 -22.17 -2.73
C GLU A 142 -11.71 -21.79 -4.14
N LYS A 143 -13.02 -21.58 -4.30
CA LYS A 143 -13.59 -21.07 -5.55
C LYS A 143 -12.98 -19.73 -5.98
N ILE A 144 -12.78 -18.80 -5.04
CA ILE A 144 -12.17 -17.49 -5.33
C ILE A 144 -10.70 -17.66 -5.75
N LYS A 145 -9.95 -18.59 -5.16
CA LYS A 145 -8.57 -18.87 -5.58
C LYS A 145 -8.51 -19.45 -6.98
N GLU A 146 -9.41 -20.37 -7.31
CA GLU A 146 -9.52 -20.95 -8.66
C GLU A 146 -9.88 -19.88 -9.70
N GLU A 147 -10.87 -19.04 -9.41
CA GLU A 147 -11.25 -17.91 -10.26
C GLU A 147 -10.09 -16.92 -10.45
N LEU A 148 -9.34 -16.61 -9.38
CA LEU A 148 -8.18 -15.73 -9.44
C LEU A 148 -7.05 -16.35 -10.28
N ALA A 149 -6.77 -17.65 -10.13
CA ALA A 149 -5.76 -18.33 -10.91
C ALA A 149 -6.13 -18.36 -12.41
N ALA A 150 -7.40 -18.60 -12.73
CA ALA A 150 -7.90 -18.59 -14.10
C ALA A 150 -7.77 -17.19 -14.74
N GLU A 151 -8.13 -16.12 -14.02
CA GLU A 151 -8.04 -14.76 -14.55
C GLU A 151 -6.58 -14.28 -14.66
N CYS A 152 -5.69 -14.70 -13.74
CA CYS A 152 -4.25 -14.46 -13.86
C CYS A 152 -3.65 -15.13 -15.10
N GLU A 153 -4.01 -16.38 -15.38
CA GLU A 153 -3.53 -17.10 -16.57
C GLU A 153 -4.06 -16.46 -17.87
N LYS A 154 -5.31 -16.00 -17.86
CA LYS A 154 -5.88 -15.25 -18.99
C LYS A 154 -5.16 -13.92 -19.21
N ASN A 155 -4.88 -13.17 -18.15
CA ASN A 155 -4.09 -11.94 -18.23
C ASN A 155 -2.68 -12.21 -18.75
N ARG A 156 -2.03 -13.31 -18.32
CA ARG A 156 -0.70 -13.70 -18.82
C ARG A 156 -0.71 -13.88 -20.34
N LYS A 157 -1.66 -14.67 -20.86
CA LYS A 157 -1.82 -14.91 -22.31
C LYS A 157 -2.07 -13.63 -23.10
N LEU A 158 -3.00 -12.80 -22.63
CA LEU A 158 -3.29 -11.51 -23.28
C LEU A 158 -2.07 -10.58 -23.30
N ASN A 159 -1.26 -10.59 -22.23
CA ASN A 159 -0.07 -9.77 -22.16
C ASN A 159 1.04 -10.30 -23.10
N GLU A 160 1.17 -11.61 -23.24
CA GLU A 160 2.08 -12.25 -24.21
C GLU A 160 1.67 -11.93 -25.65
N GLU A 161 0.38 -12.06 -25.99
CA GLU A 161 -0.17 -11.69 -27.30
C GLU A 161 0.02 -10.20 -27.60
N HIS A 162 -0.27 -9.33 -26.63
CA HIS A 162 -0.05 -7.89 -26.77
C HIS A 162 1.43 -7.58 -27.02
N ASN A 163 2.35 -8.18 -26.26
CA ASN A 163 3.78 -7.97 -26.45
C ASN A 163 4.26 -8.49 -27.81
N TRP A 164 3.73 -9.63 -28.28
CA TRP A 164 4.01 -10.15 -29.62
C TRP A 164 3.52 -9.20 -30.72
N LEU A 165 2.27 -8.73 -30.63
CA LEU A 165 1.69 -7.78 -31.59
C LEU A 165 2.46 -6.45 -31.61
N VAL A 166 2.88 -5.94 -30.45
CA VAL A 166 3.69 -4.73 -30.35
C VAL A 166 5.05 -4.92 -31.02
N LEU A 167 5.68 -6.09 -30.87
CA LEU A 167 6.94 -6.40 -31.54
C LEU A 167 6.76 -6.49 -33.06
N GLU A 168 5.70 -7.15 -33.54
CA GLU A 168 5.43 -7.28 -34.98
C GLU A 168 5.12 -5.92 -35.61
N PHE A 169 4.27 -5.12 -34.97
CA PHE A 169 3.98 -3.74 -35.39
C PHE A 169 5.22 -2.85 -35.42
N ARG A 170 6.16 -3.03 -34.48
CA ARG A 170 7.45 -2.31 -34.48
C ARG A 170 8.33 -2.78 -35.63
N LYS A 171 8.38 -4.07 -35.95
CA LYS A 171 9.12 -4.58 -37.12
C LYS A 171 8.57 -4.02 -38.42
N ASP A 172 7.24 -3.95 -38.56
CA ASP A 172 6.59 -3.40 -39.74
C ASP A 172 6.85 -1.89 -39.88
N GLN A 173 6.74 -1.11 -38.78
CA GLN A 173 7.12 0.31 -38.79
C GLN A 173 8.60 0.52 -39.14
N VAL A 174 9.49 -0.33 -38.65
CA VAL A 174 10.92 -0.26 -38.98
C VAL A 174 11.13 -0.61 -40.46
N ARG A 175 10.45 -1.64 -40.98
CA ARG A 175 10.49 -2.04 -42.40
C ARG A 175 9.98 -0.93 -43.34
N GLU A 176 8.90 -0.25 -42.96
CA GLU A 176 8.39 0.93 -43.69
C GLU A 176 9.37 2.11 -43.66
N ARG A 177 10.08 2.33 -42.54
CA ARG A 177 11.05 3.42 -42.38
C ARG A 177 12.43 3.14 -42.98
N SER A 178 12.82 1.88 -43.19
CA SER A 178 14.15 1.45 -43.66
C SER A 178 14.22 1.18 -45.16
N GLY A 179 13.19 1.52 -45.93
CA GLY A 179 13.30 1.78 -47.36
C GLY A 179 13.91 0.64 -48.19
N THR A 180 13.15 -0.42 -48.43
CA THR A 180 13.36 -1.31 -49.59
C THR A 180 12.02 -1.55 -50.27
N GLY A 181 11.92 -1.09 -51.52
CA GLY A 181 10.70 -1.19 -52.33
C GLY A 181 10.25 -2.64 -52.55
N GLY A 182 8.95 -2.87 -52.38
CA GLY A 182 8.21 -4.05 -52.81
C GLY A 182 6.82 -3.61 -53.30
N PRO A 183 6.25 -4.29 -54.31
CA PRO A 183 5.39 -3.69 -55.33
C PRO A 183 4.02 -3.21 -54.80
N PRO A 184 3.35 -2.28 -55.53
CA PRO A 184 2.16 -1.60 -55.04
C PRO A 184 1.05 -2.59 -54.75
N LEU A 185 0.35 -2.35 -53.65
CA LEU A 185 -0.91 -3.00 -53.28
C LEU A 185 -1.76 -3.18 -54.55
N ARG A 186 -1.92 -4.42 -55.00
CA ARG A 186 -2.81 -4.77 -56.10
C ARG A 186 -4.19 -4.20 -55.75
N LYS A 187 -4.67 -3.29 -56.60
CA LYS A 187 -6.07 -2.86 -56.64
C LYS A 187 -6.93 -4.13 -56.65
N LEU A 188 -7.73 -4.32 -55.59
CA LEU A 188 -8.87 -5.22 -55.59
C LEU A 188 -9.92 -4.63 -56.55
N SER A 189 -9.72 -4.90 -57.84
CA SER A 189 -10.75 -4.81 -58.86
C SER A 189 -11.48 -6.16 -58.88
N GLY A 190 -12.63 -6.20 -58.22
CA GLY A 190 -13.68 -7.20 -58.43
C GLY A 190 -15.02 -6.48 -58.26
N ARG A 191 -15.51 -5.83 -59.30
CA ARG A 191 -16.53 -6.36 -60.22
C ARG A 191 -17.81 -6.73 -59.46
N LEU A 192 -18.63 -5.71 -59.19
CA LEU A 192 -20.07 -5.85 -59.08
C LEU A 192 -20.57 -6.24 -60.48
N GLU A 193 -20.80 -7.53 -60.70
CA GLU A 193 -21.74 -7.96 -61.72
C GLU A 193 -23.11 -8.11 -61.04
N GLN A 194 -24.03 -7.30 -61.57
CA GLN A 194 -25.51 -7.37 -61.60
C GLN A 194 -26.24 -8.16 -60.52
#